data_AF-A0A352GRN2-F1
#
_entry.id   AF-A0A352GRN2-F1
#
_cell.length_a   1.000
_cell.length_b   1.000
_cell.length_c   1.000
_cell.angle_alpha   90.00
_cell.angle_beta   90.00
_cell.angle_gamma   90.00
#
_symmetry.space_group_name_H-M   'P 1'
#
loop_
_entity.id
_entity.type
_entity.pdbx_description
1 polymer ?
#
loop_
_entity_poly.entity_id
_entity_poly.type
_entity_poly.pdbx_seq_one_letter_code
_entity_poly.pdbx_strand_id
1 'polypeptide(L)' 'EFDAILTPAACGEAPKGLDATGDPAFCSTWSYLGVPAVTVPLMQGANGMPIG' A
#
# COMPACT_ATOMS: atom_id res chain seq x y z
N GLU A 1 0.04 24.05 -6.37
CA GLU A 1 -1.21 23.35 -6.67
C GLU A 1 -0.85 21.96 -7.13
N PHE A 2 -1.52 20.92 -6.62
CA PHE A 2 -1.25 19.53 -6.96
C PHE A 2 -2.58 18.81 -7.10
N ASP A 3 -2.71 17.95 -8.11
CA ASP A 3 -3.97 17.22 -8.38
C ASP A 3 -4.07 15.91 -7.57
N ALA A 4 -2.93 15.30 -7.25
CA ALA A 4 -2.87 14.01 -6.56
C ALA A 4 -1.57 13.85 -5.77
N ILE A 5 -1.57 12.87 -4.85
CA ILE A 5 -0.39 12.44 -4.10
C ILE A 5 -0.06 11.01 -4.51
N LEU A 6 1.22 10.75 -4.80
CA LEU A 6 1.74 9.40 -5.02
C LEU A 6 2.49 8.95 -3.76
N THR A 7 2.15 7.76 -3.27
CA THR A 7 2.69 7.17 -2.04
C THR A 7 2.67 5.64 -2.19
N PRO A 8 3.53 4.90 -1.46
CA PRO A 8 3.39 3.44 -1.38
C PRO A 8 2.01 3.03 -0.86
N ALA A 9 1.43 1.93 -1.35
CA ALA A 9 0.18 1.41 -0.81
C ALA A 9 0.38 0.45 0.39
N ALA A 10 1.61 -0.03 0.63
CA ALA A 10 1.98 -0.88 1.76
C ALA A 10 3.47 -0.72 2.11
N CYS A 11 3.87 -1.22 3.29
CA CYS A 11 5.28 -1.22 3.72
C CYS A 11 6.18 -2.17 2.89
N GLY A 12 5.60 -3.01 2.05
CA GLY A 12 6.32 -3.96 1.20
C GLY A 12 5.42 -5.07 0.70
N GLU A 13 6.03 -6.21 0.38
CA GLU A 13 5.31 -7.42 -0.04
C GLU A 13 4.40 -7.95 1.07
N ALA A 14 3.39 -8.73 0.68
CA ALA A 14 2.54 -9.44 1.62
C ALA A 14 3.40 -10.32 2.58
N PRO A 15 3.18 -10.21 3.91
CA PRO A 15 3.85 -11.07 4.88
C PRO A 15 3.60 -12.56 4.58
N LYS A 16 4.59 -13.40 4.93
CA LYS A 16 4.44 -14.86 4.81
C LYS A 16 3.61 -15.41 5.97
N GLY A 17 2.82 -16.44 5.70
CA GLY A 17 1.95 -17.06 6.69
C GLY A 17 0.67 -16.27 6.92
N LEU A 18 -0.02 -16.56 8.03
CA LEU A 18 -1.33 -15.97 8.36
C LEU A 18 -1.36 -15.28 9.73
N ASP A 19 -0.20 -15.15 10.37
CA ASP A 19 -0.10 -14.53 11.70
C ASP A 19 -0.31 -13.00 11.65
N ALA A 20 -0.14 -12.38 10.48
CA ALA A 20 -0.31 -10.95 10.27
C ALA A 20 -0.76 -10.62 8.84
N THR A 21 -1.49 -9.51 8.70
CA THR A 21 -1.97 -8.98 7.41
C THR A 21 -1.11 -7.83 6.85
N GLY A 22 -0.08 -7.41 7.59
CA GLY A 22 0.76 -6.25 7.26
C GLY A 22 0.47 -5.02 8.13
N ASP A 23 1.28 -3.97 7.93
CA ASP A 23 1.17 -2.69 8.65
C ASP A 23 0.38 -1.67 7.80
N PRO A 24 -0.73 -1.09 8.34
CA PRO A 24 -1.55 -0.13 7.62
C PRO A 24 -1.02 1.31 7.64
N ALA A 25 0.22 1.57 8.09
CA ALA A 25 0.79 2.91 8.22
C ALA A 25 0.58 3.81 6.98
N PHE A 26 0.66 3.25 5.77
CA PHE A 26 0.46 4.00 4.52
C PHE A 26 -1.01 4.15 4.08
N CYS A 27 -1.95 3.53 4.79
CA CYS A 27 -3.39 3.61 4.52
C CYS A 27 -4.12 4.48 5.56
N SER A 28 -3.73 4.39 6.84
CA SER A 28 -4.48 5.00 7.95
C SER A 28 -4.67 6.51 7.80
N THR A 29 -3.66 7.23 7.32
CA THR A 29 -3.76 8.68 7.12
C THR A 29 -4.81 9.05 6.08
N TRP A 30 -4.87 8.35 4.93
CA TRP A 30 -5.81 8.66 3.86
C TRP A 30 -7.24 8.27 4.23
N SER A 31 -7.41 7.14 4.93
CA SER A 31 -8.71 6.76 5.50
C SER A 31 -9.22 7.79 6.50
N TYR A 32 -8.35 8.30 7.37
CA TYR A 32 -8.71 9.33 8.34
C TYR A 32 -9.14 10.64 7.66
N LEU A 33 -8.41 11.05 6.62
CA LEU A 33 -8.73 12.26 5.85
C LEU A 33 -9.98 12.10 4.97
N GLY A 34 -10.49 10.88 4.79
CA GLY A 34 -11.68 10.61 3.98
C GLY A 34 -11.48 10.86 2.49
N VAL A 35 -10.23 10.90 2.01
CA VAL A 35 -9.91 11.15 0.61
C VAL A 35 -9.97 9.85 -0.21
N PRO A 36 -10.35 9.91 -1.50
CA PRO A 36 -10.29 8.74 -2.37
C PRO A 36 -8.83 8.30 -2.56
N ALA A 37 -8.57 7.00 -2.49
CA ALA A 37 -7.27 6.38 -2.71
C ALA A 37 -7.41 5.19 -3.66
N VAL A 38 -6.43 5.00 -4.55
CA VAL A 38 -6.38 3.89 -5.51
C VAL A 38 -4.98 3.28 -5.54
N THR A 39 -4.89 1.97 -5.51
CA THR A 39 -3.64 1.21 -5.68
C THR A 39 -3.45 0.86 -7.15
N VAL A 40 -2.25 1.09 -7.68
CA VAL A 40 -1.88 0.73 -9.05
C VAL A 40 -0.82 -0.39 -8.98
N PRO A 41 -1.08 -1.60 -9.50
CA PRO A 41 -0.06 -2.64 -9.55
C PRO A 41 1.13 -2.21 -10.41
N LEU A 42 2.35 -2.27 -9.87
CA LEU A 42 3.56 -1.79 -10.56
C LEU A 42 4.56 -2.90 -10.86
N MET A 43 4.84 -3.78 -9.88
CA MET A 43 5.91 -4.78 -9.99
C MET A 43 5.66 -6.00 -9.11
N GLN A 44 6.54 -7.01 -9.23
CA GLN A 44 6.69 -8.05 -8.23
C GLN A 44 7.93 -7.76 -7.38
N GLY A 45 7.82 -7.99 -6.08
CA GLY A 45 8.93 -7.92 -5.16
C GLY A 45 9.87 -9.14 -5.24
N ALA A 46 10.90 -9.15 -4.40
CA ALA A 46 11.92 -10.18 -4.33
C ALA A 46 11.38 -11.58 -3.99
N ASN A 47 10.27 -11.72 -3.27
CA ASN A 47 9.63 -13.03 -3.06
C ASN A 47 8.56 -13.37 -4.13
N GLY A 48 8.49 -12.62 -5.23
CA GLY A 48 7.55 -12.85 -6.33
C GLY A 48 6.12 -12.40 -6.04
N MET A 49 5.89 -11.67 -4.93
CA MET A 49 4.59 -11.15 -4.55
C MET A 49 4.31 -9.77 -5.18
N PRO A 50 3.06 -9.42 -5.48
CA PRO A 50 2.71 -8.15 -6.11
C PRO A 50 3.03 -6.95 -5.21
N ILE A 51 3.44 -5.85 -5.83
CA ILE A 51 3.67 -4.53 -5.25
C ILE A 51 2.95 -3.48 -6.10
N GLY A 52 2.29 -2.55 -5.44
CA GLY A 52 1.60 -1.40 -6.02
C GLY A 52 1.17 -0.45 -4.91
#